data_AF-A0A7K4I298-F1
#
_entry.id   AF-A0A7K4I298-F1
#
_cell.length_a   1.000
_cell.length_b   1.000
_cell.length_c   1.000
_cell.angle_alpha   90.00
_cell.angle_beta   90.00
_cell.angle_gamma   90.00
#
_symmetry.space_group_name_H-M   'P 1'
#
loop_
_entity.id
_entity.type
_entity.pdbx_description
1 polymer ?
#
loop_
_entity_poly.entity_id
_entity_poly.type
_entity_poly.pdbx_seq_one_letter_code
_entity_poly.pdbx_strand_id
1 'polypeptide(L)' 'MTTYDRNRNAITIGSRVMVSGTGHTGKILSIDTEGLTAEEIRRGKTAVVEGCEEKLSPMDLIRLGMN' A
#
# COMPACT_ATOMS: atom_id res chain seq x y z
N MET A 1 -1.33 -1.80 11.72
CA MET A 1 -2.58 -2.08 10.98
C MET A 1 -2.23 -2.87 9.73
N THR A 2 -3.09 -3.81 9.34
CA THR A 2 -2.94 -4.59 8.11
C THR A 2 -3.98 -4.10 7.10
N THR A 3 -3.55 -3.77 5.89
CA THR A 3 -4.45 -3.51 4.76
C THR A 3 -4.20 -4.55 3.67
N TYR A 4 -4.81 -4.38 2.51
CA TYR A 4 -4.75 -5.36 1.44
C TYR A 4 -4.41 -4.74 0.11
N ASP A 5 -3.51 -5.38 -0.62
CA ASP A 5 -3.11 -4.98 -1.96
C ASP A 5 -4.22 -5.26 -3.00
N ARG A 6 -3.95 -4.96 -4.26
CA ARG A 6 -4.83 -5.26 -5.42
C ARG A 6 -5.34 -6.69 -5.43
N ASN A 7 -4.46 -7.65 -5.14
CA ASN A 7 -4.74 -9.07 -5.18
C ASN A 7 -5.29 -9.62 -3.84
N ARG A 8 -5.73 -8.74 -2.94
CA ARG A 8 -6.19 -9.10 -1.58
C ARG A 8 -5.14 -9.81 -0.73
N ASN A 9 -3.85 -9.66 -1.00
CA ASN A 9 -2.83 -10.07 -0.04
C ASN A 9 -2.70 -9.04 1.07
N ALA A 10 -2.51 -9.51 2.28
CA ALA A 10 -2.21 -8.67 3.42
C ALA A 10 -0.89 -7.91 3.20
N ILE A 11 -0.92 -6.61 3.42
CA ILE A 11 0.25 -5.73 3.42
C ILE A 11 0.28 -4.91 4.71
N THR A 12 1.48 -4.72 5.22
CA THR A 12 1.78 -4.02 6.47
C THR A 12 2.98 -3.10 6.24
N ILE A 13 3.23 -2.19 7.19
CA ILE A 13 4.45 -1.39 7.19
C ILE A 13 5.68 -2.32 7.09
N GLY A 14 6.62 -1.97 6.21
CA GLY A 14 7.78 -2.79 5.87
C GLY A 14 7.57 -3.82 4.76
N SER A 15 6.31 -4.09 4.36
CA SER A 15 6.03 -5.00 3.23
C SER A 15 6.61 -4.46 1.92
N ARG A 16 7.20 -5.35 1.12
CA ARG A 16 7.72 -4.99 -0.20
C ARG A 16 6.59 -5.07 -1.23
N VAL A 17 6.37 -3.97 -1.93
CA VAL A 17 5.27 -3.78 -2.88
C VAL A 17 5.77 -3.23 -4.21
N MET A 18 4.98 -3.45 -5.25
CA MET A 18 5.14 -2.85 -6.57
C MET A 18 3.90 -2.02 -6.90
N VAL A 19 4.10 -0.83 -7.44
CA VAL A 19 3.04 0.03 -7.95
C VAL A 19 2.64 -0.49 -9.33
N SER A 20 1.40 -0.97 -9.45
CA SER A 20 0.90 -1.64 -10.65
C SER A 20 0.84 -0.72 -11.87
N GLY A 21 0.71 0.60 -11.68
CA GLY A 21 0.62 1.57 -12.78
C GLY A 21 1.98 2.00 -13.35
N THR A 22 3.04 1.96 -12.55
CA THR A 22 4.37 2.48 -12.94
C THR A 22 5.46 1.42 -12.95
N GLY A 23 5.22 0.25 -12.33
CA GLY A 23 6.24 -0.77 -12.11
C GLY A 23 7.25 -0.41 -11.01
N HIS A 24 7.09 0.74 -10.35
CA HIS A 24 7.98 1.15 -9.26
C HIS A 24 7.88 0.18 -8.08
N THR A 25 9.00 -0.22 -7.52
CA THR A 25 9.03 -1.12 -6.35
C THR A 25 9.60 -0.39 -5.15
N GLY A 26 8.98 -0.59 -3.98
CA GLY A 26 9.46 -0.02 -2.73
C GLY A 26 8.90 -0.76 -1.52
N LYS A 27 9.23 -0.27 -0.32
CA LYS A 27 8.65 -0.74 0.93
C LYS A 27 7.57 0.23 1.42
N ILE A 28 6.54 -0.30 2.07
CA ILE A 28 5.55 0.54 2.74
C ILE A 28 6.19 1.20 3.95
N LEU A 29 6.23 2.53 3.98
CA LEU A 29 6.76 3.33 5.09
C LEU A 29 5.68 3.61 6.14
N SER A 30 4.47 3.93 5.70
CA SER A 30 3.32 4.19 6.57
C SER A 30 2.01 3.91 5.85
N ILE A 31 0.93 3.74 6.62
CA ILE A 31 -0.43 3.60 6.11
C ILE A 31 -1.35 4.48 6.98
N ASP A 32 -1.91 5.52 6.39
CA ASP A 32 -2.88 6.38 7.05
C ASP A 32 -4.23 5.66 7.16
N THR A 33 -4.72 5.53 8.39
CA THR A 33 -5.96 4.78 8.67
C THR A 33 -6.90 5.51 9.62
N GLU A 34 -6.50 6.68 10.10
CA GLU A 34 -7.26 7.43 11.10
C GLU A 34 -8.59 7.92 10.53
N GLY A 35 -9.70 7.53 11.18
CA GLY A 35 -11.05 7.92 10.77
C GLY A 35 -11.57 7.27 9.48
N LEU A 36 -10.81 6.36 8.86
CA LEU A 36 -11.18 5.71 7.59
C LEU A 36 -11.68 4.28 7.80
N THR A 37 -12.71 3.92 7.05
CA THR A 37 -13.17 2.52 6.95
C THR A 37 -12.18 1.67 6.14
N ALA A 38 -12.27 0.35 6.26
CA ALA A 38 -11.40 -0.56 5.51
C ALA A 38 -11.52 -0.40 3.97
N GLU A 39 -12.71 -0.06 3.46
CA GLU A 39 -12.90 0.21 2.03
C GLU A 39 -12.25 1.52 1.60
N GLU A 40 -12.36 2.58 2.41
CA GLU A 40 -11.70 3.86 2.16
C GLU A 40 -10.19 3.74 2.22
N ILE A 41 -9.65 2.96 3.16
CA ILE A 41 -8.21 2.69 3.22
C ILE A 41 -7.75 2.01 1.92
N ARG A 42 -8.51 1.01 1.42
CA ARG A 42 -8.12 0.26 0.22
C ARG A 42 -8.14 1.10 -1.06
N ARG A 43 -9.14 1.97 -1.21
CA ARG A 43 -9.35 2.77 -2.44
C ARG A 43 -8.65 4.12 -2.37
N GLY A 44 -8.48 4.68 -1.18
CA GLY A 44 -7.89 5.98 -0.93
C GLY A 44 -6.37 5.96 -0.91
N LYS A 45 -5.76 7.10 -1.25
CA LYS A 45 -4.32 7.34 -1.21
C LYS A 45 -3.82 7.37 0.24
N THR A 46 -3.62 6.20 0.83
CA THR A 46 -3.28 6.04 2.26
C THR A 46 -1.90 5.44 2.51
N ALA A 47 -1.33 4.71 1.56
CA ALA A 47 -0.06 4.03 1.73
C ALA A 47 1.10 4.89 1.19
N VAL A 48 2.11 5.14 2.02
CA VAL A 48 3.37 5.75 1.59
C VAL A 48 4.35 4.65 1.21
N VAL A 49 4.90 4.71 0.01
CA VAL A 49 5.88 3.75 -0.50
C VAL A 49 7.23 4.45 -0.66
N GLU A 50 8.30 3.80 -0.26
CA GLU A 50 9.66 4.26 -0.45
C GLU A 50 9.94 4.58 -1.93
N GLY A 51 10.46 5.78 -2.20
CA GLY A 51 10.71 6.27 -3.56
C GLY A 51 9.48 6.80 -4.30
N CYS A 52 8.30 6.85 -3.66
CA CYS A 52 7.15 7.61 -4.14
C CYS A 52 6.93 8.86 -3.27
N GLU A 53 6.83 10.02 -3.92
CA GLU A 53 6.53 11.29 -3.24
C GLU A 53 5.05 11.39 -2.82
N GLU A 54 4.17 10.73 -3.56
CA GLU A 54 2.73 10.72 -3.28
C GLU A 54 2.29 9.48 -2.49
N LYS A 55 1.23 9.64 -1.71
CA LYS A 55 0.48 8.53 -1.14
C LYS A 55 -0.23 7.76 -2.26
N LEU A 56 -0.21 6.45 -2.15
CA LEU A 56 -0.78 5.54 -3.12
C LEU A 56 -1.94 4.78 -2.51
N SER A 57 -2.87 4.36 -3.36
CA SER A 57 -3.96 3.50 -2.95
C SER A 57 -3.44 2.06 -2.79
N PRO A 58 -3.76 1.35 -1.70
CA PRO A 58 -3.44 -0.07 -1.55
C PRO A 58 -3.89 -0.93 -2.73
N MET A 59 -5.00 -0.57 -3.39
CA MET A 59 -5.47 -1.23 -4.62
C MET A 59 -4.56 -1.06 -5.84
N ASP A 60 -3.67 -0.07 -5.84
CA ASP A 60 -2.67 0.12 -6.90
C ASP A 60 -1.34 -0.59 -6.57
N LEU A 61 -1.24 -1.19 -5.38
CA LEU A 61 -0.06 -1.92 -4.93
C LEU A 61 -0.23 -3.41 -5.19
N ILE A 62 0.87 -4.08 -5.48
CA ILE A 62 1.00 -5.53 -5.61
C ILE A 62 2.06 -5.98 -4.62
N ARG A 63 1.71 -6.90 -3.72
CA ARG A 63 2.68 -7.45 -2.77
C ARG A 63 3.70 -8.33 -3.49
N LEU A 64 4.99 -8.05 -3.28
CA LEU A 64 6.10 -8.85 -3.78
C LEU A 64 6.70 -9.78 -2.72
N GLY A 65 6.56 -9.44 -1.44
CA GLY A 65 7.08 -10.25 -0.33
C GLY A 65 6.74 -9.63 1.01
N MET A 66 6.77 -10.45 2.06
CA MET A 66 6.73 -10.00 3.45
C MET A 66 8.16 -9.97 3.98
N ASN A 67 8.46 -8.93 4.77
CA ASN A 67 9.73 -8.76 5.45
C ASN A 67 9.87 -9.79 6.56
#